data_AF-A0A3L7SVJ4-F1
#
_entry.id   AF-A0A3L7SVJ4-F1
#
_cell.length_a   1.000
_cell.length_b   1.000
_cell.length_c   1.000
_cell.angle_alpha   90.00
_cell.angle_beta   90.00
_cell.angle_gamma   90.00
#
_symmetry.space_group_name_H-M   'P 1'
#
loop_
_entity.id
_entity.type
_entity.pdbx_description
1 polymer ?
#
loop_
_entity_poly.entity_id
_entity_poly.type
_entity_poly.pdbx_seq_one_letter_code
_entity_poly.pdbx_strand_id
1 'polypeptide(L)'
;MTMAGMASRVQVMARFLSLCAFAFWQGGFVFYSGVVVPIGSDELGDTVQGFITRRVTHGLNLGGVCCLGLMLLDWCMSLRNCRFSFVLLGLWVVMGVGQAVLIAAHPWMDQLLDPETISILDRKAFRLRHQIYLWTSTVMWATSLVWVWYLASGTTVGQEKEMPRT
;
A
#
# COMPACT_ATOMS: atom_id res chain seq x y z
N MET A 1 11.79 1.85 35.23
CA MET A 1 11.91 1.82 33.76
C MET A 1 12.28 3.23 33.30
N THR A 2 13.41 3.43 32.62
CA THR A 2 13.87 4.77 32.22
C THR A 2 13.07 5.29 31.02
N MET A 3 12.89 6.60 30.90
CA MET A 3 12.19 7.23 29.77
C MET A 3 12.78 6.81 28.41
N ALA A 4 14.11 6.65 28.34
CA ALA A 4 14.82 6.16 27.16
C ALA A 4 14.45 4.69 26.80
N GLY A 5 14.25 3.84 27.80
CA GLY A 5 13.81 2.45 27.59
C GLY A 5 12.36 2.34 27.12
N MET A 6 11.51 3.33 27.44
CA MET A 6 10.13 3.39 26.94
C MET A 6 10.06 3.89 25.50
N ALA A 7 10.84 4.94 25.17
CA ALA A 7 10.91 5.51 23.82
C ALA A 7 11.38 4.48 22.78
N SER A 8 12.38 3.66 23.10
CA SER A 8 12.87 2.59 22.21
C SER A 8 11.83 1.49 21.95
N ARG A 9 11.05 1.09 22.95
CA ARG A 9 9.96 0.11 22.78
C ARG A 9 8.85 0.64 21.89
N VAL A 10 8.51 1.92 22.03
CA VAL A 10 7.50 2.58 21.19
C VAL A 10 7.96 2.64 19.73
N GLN A 11 9.23 2.95 19.46
CA GLN A 11 9.81 2.92 18.11
C GLN A 11 9.73 1.53 17.47
N VAL A 12 10.11 0.48 18.21
CA VAL A 12 10.03 -0.90 17.73
C VAL A 12 8.58 -1.29 17.44
N MET A 13 7.65 -0.91 18.31
CA MET A 13 6.22 -1.17 18.11
C MET A 13 5.68 -0.45 16.85
N ALA A 14 6.02 0.82 16.66
CA ALA A 14 5.60 1.58 15.48
C ALA A 14 6.10 0.92 14.18
N ARG A 15 7.37 0.52 14.16
CA ARG A 15 7.97 -0.22 13.02
C ARG A 15 7.29 -1.55 12.77
N PHE A 16 7.04 -2.33 13.82
CA PHE A 16 6.35 -3.62 13.71
C PHE A 16 4.94 -3.44 13.13
N LEU A 17 4.15 -2.52 13.68
CA LEU A 17 2.80 -2.23 13.19
C LEU A 17 2.81 -1.72 11.74
N SER A 18 3.78 -0.88 11.38
CA SER A 18 3.97 -0.43 10.00
C SER A 18 4.22 -1.60 9.05
N LEU A 19 5.09 -2.54 9.42
CA LEU A 19 5.36 -3.75 8.62
C LEU A 19 4.15 -4.68 8.53
N CYS A 20 3.38 -4.86 9.60
CA CYS A 20 2.14 -5.64 9.57
C CYS A 20 1.11 -5.00 8.63
N ALA A 21 0.91 -3.68 8.72
CA ALA A 21 -0.01 -2.96 7.84
C ALA A 21 0.46 -3.01 6.37
N PHE A 22 1.76 -2.91 6.13
CA PHE A 22 2.35 -3.09 4.81
C PHE A 22 2.09 -4.48 4.24
N ALA A 23 2.34 -5.53 5.03
CA ALA A 23 2.10 -6.91 4.62
C ALA A 23 0.62 -7.17 4.33
N PHE A 24 -0.29 -6.65 5.16
CA PHE A 24 -1.72 -6.73 4.91
C PHE A 24 -2.12 -6.02 3.61
N TRP A 25 -1.66 -4.77 3.42
CA TRP A 25 -2.06 -3.97 2.27
C TRP A 25 -1.48 -4.48 0.95
N GLN A 26 -0.15 -4.63 0.86
CA GLN A 26 0.51 -5.07 -0.36
C GLN A 26 0.32 -6.57 -0.60
N GLY A 27 0.38 -7.39 0.45
CA GLY A 27 0.09 -8.83 0.34
C GLY A 27 -1.36 -9.07 -0.05
N GLY A 28 -2.31 -8.35 0.53
CA GLY A 28 -3.72 -8.39 0.16
C GLY A 28 -3.96 -7.97 -1.30
N PHE A 29 -3.31 -6.89 -1.76
CA PHE A 29 -3.38 -6.46 -3.15
C PHE A 29 -2.86 -7.54 -4.12
N VAL A 30 -1.66 -8.08 -3.87
CA VAL A 30 -1.04 -9.09 -4.75
C VAL A 30 -1.85 -10.38 -4.76
N PHE A 31 -2.27 -10.87 -3.59
CA PHE A 31 -3.09 -12.07 -3.50
C PHE A 31 -4.44 -11.88 -4.20
N TYR A 32 -5.11 -10.76 -3.97
CA TYR A 32 -6.40 -10.49 -4.58
C TYR A 32 -6.29 -10.39 -6.11
N SER A 33 -5.37 -9.57 -6.61
CA SER A 33 -5.21 -9.36 -8.05
C SER A 33 -4.64 -10.57 -8.79
N GLY A 34 -3.71 -11.30 -8.20
CA GLY A 34 -3.04 -12.44 -8.84
C GLY A 34 -3.78 -13.77 -8.70
N VAL A 35 -4.64 -13.93 -7.69
CA VAL A 35 -5.30 -15.22 -7.39
C VAL A 35 -6.81 -15.08 -7.39
N VAL A 36 -7.37 -14.16 -6.60
CA VAL A 36 -8.82 -14.07 -6.41
C VAL A 36 -9.53 -13.53 -7.65
N VAL A 37 -8.96 -12.53 -8.33
CA VAL A 37 -9.57 -11.95 -9.53
C VAL A 37 -9.65 -12.96 -10.68
N PRO A 38 -8.57 -13.68 -11.07
CA PRO A 38 -8.65 -14.68 -12.12
C PRO A 38 -9.67 -15.79 -11.81
N ILE A 39 -9.58 -16.40 -10.63
CA ILE A 39 -10.50 -17.47 -10.21
C ILE A 39 -11.94 -16.96 -10.20
N GLY A 40 -12.18 -15.79 -9.62
CA GLY A 40 -13.53 -15.22 -9.56
C GLY A 40 -14.08 -14.86 -10.94
N SER A 41 -13.24 -14.38 -11.86
CA SER A 41 -13.64 -14.14 -13.26
C SER A 41 -14.02 -15.43 -13.98
N ASP A 42 -13.26 -16.50 -13.78
CA ASP A 42 -13.52 -17.81 -14.40
C ASP A 42 -14.82 -18.44 -13.87
N GLU A 43 -15.09 -18.31 -12.57
CA GLU A 43 -16.25 -18.93 -11.92
C GLU A 43 -17.54 -18.09 -12.00
N LEU A 44 -17.44 -16.76 -11.96
CA LEU A 44 -18.59 -15.84 -11.83
C LEU A 44 -18.78 -14.94 -13.06
N GLY A 45 -17.81 -14.91 -13.97
CA GLY A 45 -17.74 -13.96 -15.08
C GLY A 45 -17.19 -12.59 -14.67
N ASP A 46 -16.52 -11.92 -15.63
CA ASP A 46 -15.80 -10.66 -15.42
C ASP A 46 -16.64 -9.55 -14.78
N THR A 47 -17.91 -9.42 -15.17
CA THR A 47 -18.76 -8.35 -14.67
C THR A 47 -19.04 -8.52 -13.18
N VAL A 48 -19.49 -9.70 -12.75
CA VAL A 48 -19.80 -9.98 -11.34
C VAL A 48 -18.52 -9.85 -10.50
N GLN A 49 -17.41 -10.42 -10.97
CA GLN A 49 -16.13 -10.29 -10.29
C GLN A 49 -15.66 -8.84 -10.19
N GLY A 50 -15.92 -8.01 -11.21
CA GLY A 50 -15.67 -6.57 -11.17
C GLY A 50 -16.44 -5.85 -10.06
N PHE A 51 -17.70 -6.20 -9.83
CA PHE A 51 -18.50 -5.65 -8.73
C PHE A 51 -18.04 -6.13 -7.34
N ILE A 52 -17.53 -7.36 -7.24
CA ILE A 52 -16.85 -7.85 -6.02
C ILE A 52 -15.57 -7.03 -5.79
N THR A 53 -14.75 -6.86 -6.83
CA THR A 53 -13.51 -6.07 -6.80
C THR A 53 -13.81 -4.63 -6.37
N ARG A 54 -14.88 -4.02 -6.87
CA ARG A 54 -15.35 -2.70 -6.43
C ARG A 54 -15.55 -2.62 -4.92
N ARG A 55 -16.14 -3.63 -4.27
CA ARG A 55 -16.30 -3.66 -2.80
C ARG A 55 -14.98 -3.90 -2.08
N VAL A 56 -14.14 -4.79 -2.59
CA VAL A 56 -12.84 -5.11 -2.00
C VAL A 56 -11.90 -3.89 -2.02
N THR A 57 -11.94 -3.08 -3.07
CA THR A 57 -11.11 -1.87 -3.20
C THR A 57 -11.40 -0.82 -2.12
N HIS A 58 -12.60 -0.78 -1.51
CA HIS A 58 -12.85 0.06 -0.33
C HIS A 58 -11.99 -0.39 0.86
N GLY A 59 -11.95 -1.71 1.12
CA GLY A 59 -11.11 -2.29 2.16
C GLY A 59 -9.62 -2.10 1.89
N LEU A 60 -9.18 -2.31 0.64
CA LEU A 60 -7.79 -2.09 0.24
C LEU A 60 -7.37 -0.62 0.36
N ASN A 61 -8.24 0.32 -0.01
CA ASN A 61 -7.96 1.75 0.13
C ASN A 61 -7.84 2.16 1.60
N LEU A 62 -8.74 1.67 2.46
CA LEU A 62 -8.64 1.91 3.90
C LEU A 62 -7.35 1.32 4.47
N GLY A 63 -7.00 0.09 4.09
CA GLY A 63 -5.74 -0.56 4.46
C GLY A 63 -4.52 0.25 4.02
N GLY A 64 -4.54 0.81 2.81
CA GLY A 64 -3.49 1.68 2.29
C GLY A 64 -3.33 2.97 3.08
N VAL A 65 -4.43 3.64 3.42
CA VAL A 65 -4.40 4.84 4.29
C VAL A 65 -3.83 4.52 5.67
N CYS A 66 -4.29 3.43 6.30
CA CYS A 66 -3.77 2.99 7.59
C CYS A 66 -2.27 2.66 7.52
N CYS A 67 -1.85 1.94 6.48
CA CYS A 67 -0.45 1.60 6.25
C CYS A 67 0.42 2.86 6.11
N LEU A 68 0.03 3.80 5.25
CA LEU A 68 0.76 5.05 5.05
C LEU A 68 0.85 5.88 6.32
N GLY A 69 -0.21 5.93 7.13
CA GLY A 69 -0.21 6.61 8.43
C GLY A 69 0.80 5.99 9.40
N LEU A 70 0.83 4.66 9.50
CA LEU A 70 1.79 3.94 10.36
C LEU A 70 3.23 4.05 9.85
N MET A 71 3.45 4.06 8.53
CA MET A 71 4.77 4.30 7.94
C MET A 71 5.28 5.70 8.25
N LEU A 72 4.43 6.72 8.19
CA LEU A 72 4.80 8.09 8.55
C LEU A 72 5.11 8.20 10.05
N LEU A 73 4.34 7.50 10.90
CA LEU A 73 4.61 7.43 12.34
C LEU A 73 5.97 6.79 12.63
N ASP A 74 6.28 5.65 12.02
CA ASP A 74 7.60 5.00 12.15
C ASP A 74 8.73 5.88 11.60
N TRP A 75 8.48 6.62 10.51
CA TRP A 75 9.45 7.58 10.01
C TRP A 75 9.75 8.69 11.02
N CYS A 76 8.72 9.29 11.61
CA CYS A 76 8.86 10.34 12.63
C CYS A 76 9.57 9.84 13.89
N MET A 77 9.32 8.60 14.30
CA MET A 77 9.83 8.04 15.56
C MET A 77 11.20 7.38 15.43
N SER A 78 11.46 6.69 14.31
CA SER A 78 12.59 5.76 14.17
C SER A 78 13.46 6.08 12.96
N LEU A 79 12.87 6.34 11.78
CA LEU A 79 13.63 6.37 10.52
C LEU A 79 14.15 7.75 10.12
N ARG A 80 13.78 8.83 10.83
CA ARG A 80 14.20 10.19 10.49
C ARG A 80 15.73 10.35 10.42
N ASN A 81 16.45 9.60 11.27
CA ASN A 81 17.92 9.59 11.33
C ASN A 81 18.56 8.47 10.50
N CYS A 82 17.78 7.68 9.77
CA CYS A 82 18.28 6.64 8.88
C CYS A 82 19.01 7.26 7.68
N ARG A 83 20.05 6.58 7.18
CA ARG A 83 20.81 6.97 5.98
C ARG A 83 19.92 7.28 4.78
N PHE A 84 18.83 6.53 4.62
CA PHE A 84 17.91 6.64 3.49
C PHE A 84 16.62 7.39 3.84
N SER A 85 16.59 8.14 4.94
CA SER A 85 15.39 8.81 5.46
C SER A 85 14.62 9.61 4.40
N PHE A 86 15.31 10.45 3.61
CA PHE A 86 14.68 11.26 2.57
C PHE A 86 14.23 10.43 1.36
N VAL A 87 14.92 9.33 1.04
CA VAL A 87 14.51 8.41 -0.02
C VAL A 87 13.22 7.70 0.39
N LEU A 88 13.16 7.20 1.62
CA LEU A 88 11.97 6.56 2.19
C LEU A 88 10.78 7.54 2.24
N LEU A 89 11.01 8.79 2.61
CA LEU A 89 9.98 9.83 2.59
C LEU A 89 9.51 10.16 1.16
N GLY A 90 10.43 10.28 0.21
CA GLY A 90 10.08 10.52 -1.20
C GLY A 90 9.23 9.41 -1.80
N LEU A 91 9.61 8.15 -1.55
CA LEU A 91 8.82 6.97 -1.95
C LEU A 91 7.46 6.94 -1.25
N TRP A 92 7.40 7.30 0.03
CA TRP A 92 6.14 7.45 0.75
C TRP A 92 5.23 8.51 0.12
N VAL A 93 5.78 9.66 -0.29
CA VAL A 93 5.02 10.72 -0.98
C VAL A 93 4.43 10.20 -2.30
N VAL A 94 5.22 9.48 -3.10
CA VAL A 94 4.73 8.88 -4.36
C VAL A 94 3.57 7.92 -4.08
N MET A 95 3.70 7.05 -3.07
CA MET A 95 2.62 6.15 -2.67
C MET A 95 1.40 6.90 -2.13
N GLY A 96 1.61 7.98 -1.36
CA GLY A 96 0.52 8.82 -0.83
C GLY A 96 -0.27 9.53 -1.92
N VAL A 97 0.42 10.08 -2.92
CA VAL A 97 -0.21 10.67 -4.11
C VAL A 97 -0.98 9.60 -4.89
N GLY A 98 -0.38 8.43 -5.11
CA GLY A 98 -1.07 7.31 -5.76
C GLY A 98 -2.33 6.88 -5.00
N GLN A 99 -2.26 6.80 -3.67
CA GLN A 99 -3.39 6.42 -2.82
C GLN A 99 -4.53 7.46 -2.92
N ALA A 100 -4.21 8.75 -2.96
CA ALA A 100 -5.20 9.80 -3.18
C ALA A 100 -5.86 9.67 -4.56
N VAL A 101 -5.07 9.38 -5.60
CA VAL A 101 -5.58 9.11 -6.95
C VAL A 101 -6.53 7.91 -6.96
N LEU A 102 -6.19 6.80 -6.30
CA LEU A 102 -7.07 5.61 -6.23
C LEU A 102 -8.39 5.89 -5.50
N ILE A 103 -8.34 6.67 -4.41
CA ILE A 103 -9.56 7.08 -3.66
C ILE A 103 -10.45 7.97 -4.53
N ALA A 104 -9.87 8.90 -5.30
CA ALA A 104 -10.62 9.78 -6.19
C ALA A 104 -11.13 9.07 -7.46
N ALA A 105 -10.35 8.13 -7.99
CA ALA A 105 -10.70 7.35 -9.18
C ALA A 105 -11.87 6.39 -8.92
N HIS A 106 -12.03 5.91 -7.68
CA HIS A 106 -13.09 4.98 -7.29
C HIS A 106 -14.52 5.54 -7.53
N PRO A 107 -14.93 6.68 -6.93
CA PRO A 107 -16.24 7.27 -7.20
C PRO A 107 -16.38 7.73 -8.67
N TRP A 108 -15.27 8.10 -9.32
CA TRP A 108 -15.28 8.47 -10.73
C TRP A 108 -15.59 7.30 -11.66
N MET A 109 -15.16 6.08 -11.32
CA MET A 109 -15.52 4.87 -12.05
C MET A 109 -16.93 4.39 -11.70
N ASP A 110 -17.33 4.49 -10.44
CA ASP A 110 -18.64 4.06 -9.94
C ASP A 110 -19.81 4.75 -10.65
N GLN A 111 -19.63 5.98 -11.14
CA GLN A 111 -20.61 6.71 -11.95
C GLN A 111 -20.97 6.00 -13.26
N LEU A 112 -20.15 5.06 -13.73
CA LEU A 112 -20.37 4.29 -14.96
C LEU A 112 -20.92 2.89 -14.70
N LEU A 113 -21.23 2.57 -13.44
CA LEU A 113 -21.73 1.27 -13.01
C LEU A 113 -23.16 1.42 -12.50
N ASP A 114 -24.01 0.46 -12.86
CA ASP A 114 -25.33 0.28 -12.27
C ASP A 114 -25.30 -0.91 -11.29
N PRO A 115 -25.34 -0.66 -9.97
CA PRO A 115 -25.31 -1.72 -8.96
C PRO A 115 -26.56 -2.58 -8.91
N GLU A 116 -27.71 -2.07 -9.37
CA GLU A 116 -28.97 -2.83 -9.32
C GLU A 116 -29.01 -3.89 -10.42
N THR A 117 -28.52 -3.53 -11.61
CA THR A 117 -28.49 -4.43 -12.77
C THR A 117 -27.15 -5.15 -12.97
N ILE A 118 -26.15 -4.89 -12.12
CA ILE A 118 -24.77 -5.40 -12.24
C ILE A 118 -24.26 -5.16 -13.68
N SER A 119 -24.38 -3.92 -14.14
CA SER A 119 -24.06 -3.57 -15.53
C SER A 119 -23.15 -2.35 -15.65
N ILE A 120 -22.46 -2.25 -16.78
CA ILE A 120 -21.55 -1.15 -17.10
C ILE A 120 -22.25 -0.26 -18.13
N LEU A 121 -22.56 0.98 -17.75
CA LEU A 121 -23.34 1.93 -18.56
C LEU A 121 -22.57 2.35 -19.84
N ASP A 122 -21.27 2.63 -19.71
CA ASP A 122 -20.38 2.93 -20.84
C ASP A 122 -19.08 2.12 -20.72
N ARG A 123 -19.00 1.03 -21.49
CA ARG A 123 -17.84 0.14 -21.49
C ARG A 123 -16.56 0.80 -22.00
N LYS A 124 -16.63 1.78 -22.90
CA LYS A 124 -15.44 2.43 -23.47
C LYS A 124 -14.87 3.42 -22.47
N ALA A 125 -15.71 4.27 -21.89
CA ALA A 125 -15.29 5.19 -20.84
C ALA A 125 -14.80 4.42 -19.60
N PHE A 126 -15.49 3.35 -19.20
CA PHE A 126 -15.09 2.53 -18.06
C PHE A 126 -13.70 1.92 -18.25
N ARG A 127 -13.40 1.35 -19.43
CA ARG A 127 -12.07 0.79 -19.70
C ARG A 127 -10.94 1.79 -19.54
N LEU A 128 -11.11 3.02 -20.04
CA LEU A 128 -10.08 4.05 -19.92
C LEU A 128 -9.83 4.42 -18.45
N ARG A 129 -10.90 4.64 -17.68
CA ARG A 129 -10.80 4.96 -16.24
C ARG A 129 -10.20 3.81 -15.43
N HIS A 130 -10.60 2.59 -15.77
CA HIS A 130 -10.08 1.38 -15.15
C HIS A 130 -8.59 1.17 -15.44
N GLN A 131 -8.12 1.46 -16.66
CA GLN A 131 -6.69 1.41 -16.99
C GLN A 131 -5.87 2.38 -16.14
N ILE A 132 -6.36 3.59 -15.90
CA ILE A 132 -5.69 4.55 -15.01
C ILE A 132 -5.55 3.94 -13.61
N TYR A 133 -6.63 3.38 -13.08
CA TYR A 133 -6.62 2.71 -11.78
C TYR A 133 -5.56 1.60 -11.72
N LEU A 134 -5.52 0.70 -12.71
CA LEU A 134 -4.57 -0.41 -12.77
C LEU A 134 -3.11 0.05 -12.86
N TRP A 135 -2.83 1.06 -13.70
CA TRP A 135 -1.47 1.61 -13.81
C TRP A 135 -1.05 2.30 -12.52
N THR A 136 -1.93 3.08 -11.89
CA THR A 136 -1.66 3.69 -10.58
C THR A 136 -1.36 2.62 -9.53
N SER A 137 -2.17 1.56 -9.43
CA SER A 137 -1.92 0.45 -8.51
C SER A 137 -0.59 -0.26 -8.79
N THR A 138 -0.24 -0.45 -10.06
CA THR A 138 1.02 -1.10 -10.47
C THR A 138 2.24 -0.27 -10.08
N VAL A 139 2.21 1.05 -10.34
CA VAL A 139 3.28 1.98 -9.95
C VAL A 139 3.42 2.02 -8.44
N MET A 140 2.31 2.07 -7.70
CA MET A 140 2.33 2.04 -6.24
C MET A 140 2.93 0.76 -5.70
N TRP A 141 2.53 -0.39 -6.24
CA TRP A 141 3.09 -1.70 -5.87
C TRP A 141 4.61 -1.74 -6.09
N ALA A 142 5.08 -1.36 -7.28
CA ALA A 142 6.52 -1.32 -7.58
C ALA A 142 7.28 -0.36 -6.64
N THR A 143 6.70 0.82 -6.39
CA THR A 143 7.27 1.80 -5.44
C THR A 143 7.38 1.23 -4.03
N SER A 144 6.37 0.46 -3.59
CA SER A 144 6.34 -0.19 -2.28
C SER A 144 7.44 -1.24 -2.11
N LEU A 145 7.78 -1.96 -3.18
CA LEU A 145 8.89 -2.92 -3.19
C LEU A 145 10.24 -2.21 -3.05
N VAL A 146 10.41 -1.08 -3.74
CA VAL A 146 11.61 -0.25 -3.59
C VAL A 146 11.70 0.32 -2.17
N TRP A 147 10.57 0.72 -1.58
CA TRP A 147 10.52 1.23 -0.21
C TRP A 147 10.98 0.18 0.80
N VAL A 148 10.45 -1.05 0.74
CA VAL A 148 10.84 -2.12 1.69
C VAL A 148 12.29 -2.56 1.49
N TRP A 149 12.80 -2.53 0.26
CA TRP A 149 14.22 -2.78 -0.03
C TRP A 149 15.15 -1.79 0.68
N TYR A 150 14.85 -0.49 0.60
CA TYR A 150 15.63 0.54 1.30
C TYR A 150 15.47 0.47 2.81
N LEU A 151 14.27 0.14 3.31
CA LEU A 151 14.05 -0.09 4.74
C LEU A 151 14.96 -1.21 5.25
N ALA A 152 14.97 -2.36 4.56
CA ALA A 152 15.80 -3.50 4.93
C ALA A 152 17.30 -3.12 4.86
N SER A 153 17.73 -2.46 3.79
CA SER A 153 19.13 -2.06 3.57
C SER A 153 19.63 -1.01 4.57
N GLY A 154 18.75 -0.14 5.08
CA GLY A 154 19.11 0.89 6.06
C GLY A 154 19.29 0.36 7.49
N THR A 155 18.74 -0.82 7.79
CA THR A 155 18.78 -1.41 9.15
C THR A 155 19.98 -2.32 9.38
N THR A 156 20.58 -2.89 8.34
CA THR A 156 21.71 -3.82 8.43
C THR A 156 23.07 -3.14 8.63
N VAL A 157 23.27 -1.92 8.10
CA VAL A 157 24.59 -1.26 8.11
C VAL A 157 24.90 -0.55 9.44
N GLY A 158 23.92 -0.34 10.32
CA GLY A 158 24.11 0.29 11.63
C GLY A 158 24.82 -0.60 12.67
N GLN A 159 24.88 -1.92 12.46
CA GLN A 159 25.46 -2.87 13.42
C GLN A 159 26.97 -3.08 13.23
N GLU A 160 27.52 -2.71 12.07
CA GLU A 160 28.94 -2.95 11.76
C GLU A 160 29.88 -1.90 12.39
N LYS A 161 29.32 -0.76 12.83
CA LYS A 161 30.09 0.37 13.38
C LYS A 161 30.35 0.28 14.90
N GLU A 162 29.71 -0.67 15.59
CA GLU A 162 29.85 -0.88 17.04
C GLU A 162 30.74 -2.07 17.43
N MET A 163 31.32 -2.80 16.47
CA MET A 163 32.32 -3.80 16.79
C MET A 163 33.67 -3.11 17.08
N PRO A 164 34.19 -3.17 18.32
CA PRO A 164 35.54 -2.74 18.57
C PRO A 164 36.46 -3.65 17.76
N ARG A 165 37.30 -3.07 16.91
CA ARG A 165 38.40 -3.80 16.29
C ARG A 165 39.33 -4.23 17.42
N THR A 166 39.24 -5.49 17.80
CA THR A 166 40.22 -6.19 18.64
C THR A 166 41.52 -6.33 17.88
#